data_AF-A0A538FNH2-F1
#
_entry.id   AF-A0A538FNH2-F1
#
_cell.length_a   1.000
_cell.length_b   1.000
_cell.length_c   1.000
_cell.angle_alpha   90.00
_cell.angle_beta   90.00
_cell.angle_gamma   90.00
#
_symmetry.space_group_name_H-M   'P 1'
#
loop_
_entity.id
_entity.type
_entity.pdbx_description
1 polymer ?
#
loop_
_entity_poly.entity_id
_entity_poly.type
_entity_poly.pdbx_seq_one_letter_code
_entity_poly.pdbx_strand_id
1 'polypeptide(L)'
;MVVDVGELEHELCRIPGVTAARVVMDEEDVPVEVHVLATTEKHAKQLVRDVQSVAITTFGLDIDRRVVSVVQLDELPGAGPAPGAPVAGMEDNYNYMNATAVGAGRAEDHEPIRLAVEGVSLSVEGSRTSISVTLRQGNRRIVGSREGSSSPSTALRLTALATLSALQELLPAAQRADVDAVGILR
;
A
#
# COMPACT_ATOMS: atom_id res chain seq x y z
N MET A 1 8.27 29.31 -7.16
CA MET A 1 8.93 28.50 -8.20
C MET A 1 7.93 27.38 -8.43
N VAL A 2 7.14 27.47 -9.51
CA VAL A 2 6.04 26.51 -9.75
C VAL A 2 6.71 25.21 -10.12
N VAL A 3 6.40 24.12 -9.41
CA VAL A 3 6.97 22.82 -9.75
C VAL A 3 6.00 22.13 -10.69
N ASP A 4 6.39 21.96 -11.95
CA ASP A 4 5.59 21.20 -12.91
C ASP A 4 5.64 19.71 -12.54
N VAL A 5 4.51 19.21 -12.01
CA VAL A 5 4.33 17.80 -11.61
C VAL A 5 4.73 16.84 -12.73
N GLY A 6 4.39 17.18 -13.99
CA GLY A 6 4.72 16.34 -15.14
C GLY A 6 6.22 16.24 -15.44
N GLU A 7 7.00 17.28 -15.13
CA GLU A 7 8.47 17.25 -15.28
C GLU A 7 9.09 16.33 -14.21
N LEU A 8 8.58 16.41 -12.99
CA LEU A 8 9.00 15.53 -11.88
C LEU A 8 8.68 14.06 -12.17
N GLU A 9 7.48 13.75 -12.64
CA GLU A 9 7.09 12.38 -13.03
C GLU A 9 8.01 11.83 -14.13
N HIS A 10 8.31 12.64 -15.14
CA HIS A 10 9.21 12.26 -16.24
C HIS A 10 10.63 11.97 -15.75
N GLU A 11 11.11 12.76 -14.78
CA GLU A 11 12.43 12.58 -14.18
C GLU A 11 12.53 11.28 -13.38
N LEU A 12 11.49 10.97 -12.60
CA LEU A 12 11.43 9.74 -11.81
C LEU A 12 11.39 8.50 -12.69
N CYS A 13 10.77 8.57 -13.87
CA CYS A 13 10.80 7.51 -14.89
C CYS A 13 12.20 7.27 -15.49
N ARG A 14 13.17 8.20 -15.34
CA ARG A 14 14.56 7.97 -15.78
C ARG A 14 15.35 7.07 -14.84
N ILE A 15 14.83 6.80 -13.64
CA ILE A 15 15.48 5.92 -12.67
C ILE A 15 15.43 4.47 -13.18
N PRO A 16 16.57 3.75 -13.22
CA PRO A 16 16.58 2.39 -13.70
C PRO A 16 15.74 1.49 -12.78
N GLY A 17 14.79 0.78 -13.38
CA GLY A 17 13.81 -0.07 -12.70
C GLY A 17 12.45 0.61 -12.46
N VAL A 18 12.26 1.88 -12.83
CA VAL A 18 10.95 2.55 -12.80
C VAL A 18 10.27 2.46 -14.17
N THR A 19 9.07 1.88 -14.20
CA THR A 19 8.25 1.78 -15.41
C THR A 19 7.30 2.98 -15.52
N ALA A 20 6.77 3.44 -14.39
CA ALA A 20 5.92 4.62 -14.32
C ALA A 20 6.03 5.29 -12.94
N ALA A 21 5.91 6.61 -12.89
CA ALA A 21 5.84 7.37 -11.65
C ALA A 21 4.69 8.37 -11.73
N ARG A 22 3.96 8.51 -10.62
CA ARG A 22 2.89 9.51 -10.47
C ARG A 22 3.08 10.27 -9.18
N VAL A 23 3.03 11.59 -9.25
CA VAL A 23 3.24 12.48 -8.10
C VAL A 23 2.00 13.33 -7.88
N VAL A 24 1.58 13.44 -6.62
CA VAL A 24 0.49 14.32 -6.19
C VAL A 24 1.09 15.42 -5.32
N MET A 25 0.87 16.67 -5.72
CA MET A 25 1.27 17.86 -4.96
C MET A 25 0.07 18.52 -4.30
N ASP A 26 0.30 19.19 -3.18
CA ASP A 26 -0.69 20.01 -2.48
C ASP A 26 -0.84 21.39 -3.15
N GLU A 27 -1.78 22.21 -2.63
CA GLU A 27 -1.96 23.62 -3.02
C GLU A 27 -0.70 24.49 -2.77
N GLU A 28 0.27 24.00 -2.00
CA GLU A 28 1.53 24.66 -1.67
C GLU A 28 2.74 24.10 -2.46
N ASP A 29 2.52 23.39 -3.58
CA ASP A 29 3.57 22.75 -4.42
C ASP A 29 4.43 21.70 -3.65
N VAL A 30 3.93 21.19 -2.52
CA VAL A 30 4.61 20.16 -1.72
C VAL A 30 4.14 18.78 -2.16
N PRO A 31 5.05 17.82 -2.45
CA PRO A 31 4.68 16.46 -2.80
C PRO A 31 4.09 15.74 -1.59
N VAL A 32 2.78 15.51 -1.62
CA VAL A 32 2.05 14.80 -0.55
C VAL A 32 2.12 13.30 -0.77
N GLU A 33 2.17 12.85 -2.03
CA GLU A 33 2.08 11.42 -2.38
C GLU A 33 2.89 11.10 -3.64
N VAL A 34 3.61 9.98 -3.61
CA VAL A 34 4.40 9.50 -4.75
C VAL A 34 4.11 8.02 -4.95
N HIS A 35 3.59 7.65 -6.12
CA HIS A 35 3.42 6.27 -6.52
C HIS A 35 4.43 5.92 -7.60
N VAL A 36 5.21 4.87 -7.35
CA VAL A 36 6.25 4.41 -8.26
C VAL A 36 5.95 2.97 -8.63
N LEU A 37 5.79 2.74 -9.93
CA LEU A 37 5.65 1.42 -10.52
C LEU A 37 7.02 0.99 -10.99
N ALA A 38 7.49 -0.14 -10.49
CA ALA A 38 8.86 -0.60 -10.69
C ALA A 38 8.94 -2.09 -11.02
N THR A 39 10.04 -2.49 -11.66
CA THR A 39 10.35 -3.90 -11.87
C THR A 39 10.86 -4.54 -10.56
N THR A 40 10.86 -5.88 -10.49
CA THR A 40 11.41 -6.64 -9.35
C THR A 40 12.95 -6.68 -9.35
N GLU A 41 13.60 -6.06 -10.34
CA GLU A 41 15.06 -6.03 -10.52
C GLU A 41 15.79 -5.28 -9.38
N LYS A 42 15.15 -4.28 -8.78
CA LYS A 42 15.68 -3.52 -7.64
C LYS A 42 14.85 -3.70 -6.37
N HIS A 43 15.51 -3.67 -5.21
CA HIS A 43 14.81 -3.65 -3.93
C HIS A 43 14.07 -2.32 -3.69
N ALA A 44 12.84 -2.38 -3.21
CA ALA A 44 12.00 -1.21 -2.90
C ALA A 44 12.70 -0.16 -2.00
N LYS A 45 13.48 -0.57 -1.00
CA LYS A 45 14.26 0.35 -0.15
C LYS A 45 15.31 1.15 -0.91
N GLN A 46 15.90 0.55 -1.94
CA GLN A 46 16.87 1.24 -2.79
C GLN A 46 16.16 2.18 -3.75
N LEU A 47 15.03 1.76 -4.32
CA LEU A 47 14.23 2.60 -5.21
C LEU A 47 13.71 3.86 -4.51
N VAL A 48 13.21 3.74 -3.28
CA VAL A 48 12.75 4.89 -2.47
C VAL A 48 13.90 5.89 -2.23
N ARG A 49 15.14 5.40 -2.02
CA ARG A 49 16.33 6.27 -1.89
C ARG A 49 16.69 6.95 -3.20
N ASP A 50 16.63 6.22 -4.31
CA ASP A 50 16.92 6.76 -5.63
C ASP A 50 15.91 7.89 -5.96
N VAL A 51 14.62 7.67 -5.71
CA VAL A 51 13.53 8.66 -5.86
C VAL A 51 13.77 9.90 -5.00
N GLN A 52 14.08 9.72 -3.72
CA GLN A 52 14.38 10.83 -2.81
C GLN A 52 15.60 11.64 -3.29
N SER A 53 16.65 10.95 -3.76
CA SER A 53 17.88 11.60 -4.24
C SER A 53 17.63 12.45 -5.49
N VAL A 54 16.80 11.95 -6.41
CA VAL A 54 16.42 12.68 -7.63
C VAL A 54 15.55 13.90 -7.30
N ALA A 55 14.55 13.73 -6.43
CA ALA A 55 13.66 14.82 -6.04
C ALA A 55 14.41 15.97 -5.33
N ILE A 56 15.34 15.65 -4.43
CA ILE A 56 16.15 16.66 -3.73
C ILE A 56 17.14 17.34 -4.69
N THR A 57 17.81 16.58 -5.56
CA THR A 57 18.87 17.13 -6.41
C THR A 57 18.34 17.97 -7.56
N THR A 58 17.28 17.48 -8.23
CA THR A 58 16.75 18.13 -9.44
C THR A 58 15.76 19.23 -9.10
N PHE A 59 14.91 19.03 -8.08
CA PHE A 59 13.80 19.94 -7.78
C PHE A 59 13.90 20.59 -6.39
N GLY A 60 14.89 20.22 -5.57
CA GLY A 60 15.02 20.74 -4.20
C GLY A 60 13.91 20.27 -3.26
N LEU A 61 13.17 19.23 -3.63
CA LEU A 61 12.02 18.72 -2.86
C LEU A 61 12.46 17.63 -1.89
N ASP A 62 12.22 17.85 -0.60
CA ASP A 62 12.45 16.84 0.43
C ASP A 62 11.23 15.89 0.49
N ILE A 63 11.32 14.79 -0.26
CA ILE A 63 10.26 13.77 -0.28
C ILE A 63 10.52 12.75 0.83
N ASP A 64 9.54 12.65 1.74
CA ASP A 64 9.58 11.70 2.83
C ASP A 64 9.35 10.26 2.35
N ARG A 65 10.16 9.31 2.81
CA ARG A 65 9.99 7.87 2.47
C ARG A 65 8.63 7.28 2.87
N ARG A 66 7.87 7.96 3.74
CA ARG A 66 6.53 7.55 4.19
C ARG A 66 5.46 7.81 3.13
N VAL A 67 5.67 8.79 2.26
CA VAL A 67 4.70 9.17 1.21
C VAL A 67 4.96 8.45 -0.12
N VAL A 68 6.07 7.70 -0.21
CA VAL A 68 6.43 6.91 -1.39
C VAL A 68 5.86 5.50 -1.30
N SER A 69 4.93 5.18 -2.19
CA SER A 69 4.42 3.82 -2.39
C SER A 69 5.07 3.21 -3.62
N VAL A 70 5.74 2.07 -3.45
CA VAL A 70 6.36 1.32 -4.55
C VAL A 70 5.53 0.09 -4.85
N VAL A 71 5.03 0.01 -6.07
CA VAL A 71 4.34 -1.15 -6.61
C VAL A 71 5.30 -1.86 -7.55
N GLN A 72 5.72 -3.07 -7.19
CA GLN A 72 6.60 -3.87 -8.03
C GLN A 72 5.76 -4.79 -8.92
N LEU A 73 5.86 -4.60 -10.24
CA LEU A 73 5.20 -5.42 -11.25
C LEU A 73 6.27 -6.10 -12.09
N ASP A 74 6.20 -7.43 -12.16
CA ASP A 74 6.99 -8.20 -13.12
C ASP A 74 6.31 -8.03 -14.48
N GLU A 75 6.88 -7.20 -15.35
CA GLU A 75 6.62 -7.30 -16.77
C GLU A 75 7.21 -8.62 -17.25
N LEU A 76 6.38 -9.67 -17.26
CA LEU A 76 6.67 -10.85 -18.06
C LEU A 76 7.01 -10.36 -19.49
N PRO A 77 8.15 -10.76 -20.08
CA PRO A 77 8.44 -10.51 -21.49
C PRO A 77 7.47 -11.34 -22.35
N GLY A 78 6.24 -10.84 -22.48
CA GLY A 78 5.12 -11.45 -23.18
C GLY A 78 5.05 -11.05 -24.65
N ALA A 79 6.19 -11.08 -25.34
CA ALA A 79 6.25 -11.16 -26.79
C ALA A 79 7.20 -12.30 -27.16
N GLY A 80 6.76 -13.53 -26.87
CA GLY A 80 7.51 -14.73 -27.21
C GLY A 80 7.67 -14.89 -28.74
N PRO A 81 8.85 -15.27 -29.24
CA PRO A 81 9.00 -15.70 -30.63
C PRO A 81 8.18 -16.99 -30.88
N ALA A 82 7.66 -17.09 -32.10
CA ALA A 82 6.67 -18.06 -32.60
C ALA A 82 6.88 -19.54 -32.22
N PRO A 83 5.79 -20.34 -32.14
CA PRO A 83 5.85 -21.75 -31.76
C PRO A 83 6.40 -22.61 -32.90
N GLY A 84 7.50 -23.33 -32.67
CA GLY A 84 8.02 -24.27 -33.68
C GLY A 84 9.39 -24.90 -33.48
N ALA A 85 10.02 -24.85 -32.31
CA ALA A 85 11.31 -25.53 -32.10
C ALA A 85 11.18 -26.69 -31.07
N PRO A 86 11.73 -27.88 -31.35
CA PRO A 86 11.65 -29.00 -30.43
C PRO A 86 12.62 -28.79 -29.27
N VAL A 87 12.10 -28.84 -28.04
CA VAL A 87 12.91 -28.80 -26.82
C VAL A 87 13.50 -30.18 -26.55
N ALA A 88 14.82 -30.29 -26.65
CA ALA A 88 15.58 -31.45 -26.21
C ALA A 88 16.59 -31.02 -25.15
N GLY A 89 16.42 -31.58 -23.94
CA GLY A 89 17.46 -31.69 -22.92
C GLY A 89 17.44 -30.62 -21.81
N MET A 90 17.39 -31.14 -20.57
CA MET A 90 17.98 -30.58 -19.34
C MET A 90 17.43 -29.24 -18.83
N GLU A 91 17.25 -28.95 -17.55
CA GLU A 91 17.19 -29.59 -16.23
C GLU A 91 16.96 -28.40 -15.28
N ASP A 92 16.44 -28.63 -14.08
CA ASP A 92 16.28 -27.64 -13.01
C ASP A 92 15.26 -26.50 -13.26
N ASN A 93 14.06 -26.63 -12.68
CA ASN A 93 13.72 -25.91 -11.44
C ASN A 93 12.24 -26.15 -11.12
N TYR A 94 11.96 -26.38 -9.83
CA TYR A 94 10.66 -26.76 -9.29
C TYR A 94 9.58 -25.72 -9.62
N ASN A 95 8.63 -26.15 -10.45
CA ASN A 95 7.38 -25.45 -10.71
C ASN A 95 6.56 -25.29 -9.42
N TYR A 96 6.28 -24.03 -9.12
CA TYR A 96 5.02 -23.51 -8.61
C TYR A 96 3.87 -24.52 -8.55
N MET A 97 3.51 -24.91 -7.32
CA MET A 97 2.12 -25.20 -6.99
C MET A 97 1.44 -23.93 -6.45
N ASN A 98 0.92 -23.14 -7.38
CA ASN A 98 -0.42 -22.57 -7.39
C ASN A 98 -1.31 -22.75 -6.12
N ALA A 99 -1.18 -21.83 -5.15
CA ALA A 99 -2.33 -21.39 -4.36
C ALA A 99 -3.14 -20.38 -5.19
N THR A 100 -4.04 -20.95 -5.99
CA THR A 100 -5.35 -20.41 -6.39
C THR A 100 -5.48 -18.90 -6.45
N ALA A 101 -5.35 -18.38 -7.67
CA ALA A 101 -5.84 -17.08 -8.10
C ALA A 101 -7.31 -16.89 -7.68
N VAL A 102 -7.53 -16.10 -6.63
CA VAL A 102 -8.84 -15.55 -6.31
C VAL A 102 -8.92 -14.17 -6.94
N GLY A 103 -9.55 -14.13 -8.12
CA GLY A 103 -10.23 -12.94 -8.63
C GLY A 103 -9.33 -11.87 -9.24
N ALA A 104 -9.07 -12.03 -10.54
CA ALA A 104 -8.81 -10.92 -11.44
C ALA A 104 -10.01 -9.94 -11.42
N GLY A 105 -9.92 -8.90 -10.59
CA GLY A 105 -10.66 -7.66 -10.79
C GLY A 105 -9.91 -6.84 -11.82
N ARG A 106 -10.59 -6.44 -12.90
CA ARG A 106 -10.06 -5.54 -13.93
C ARG A 106 -9.48 -4.29 -13.27
N ALA A 107 -8.40 -3.77 -13.84
CA ALA A 107 -7.82 -2.48 -13.51
C ALA A 107 -8.89 -1.39 -13.64
N GLU A 108 -9.55 -1.06 -12.54
CA GLU A 108 -10.31 0.16 -12.38
C GLU A 108 -9.36 1.16 -11.77
N ASP A 109 -9.35 2.38 -12.29
CA ASP A 109 -8.65 3.55 -11.75
C ASP A 109 -8.99 3.71 -10.25
N HIS A 110 -8.24 3.03 -9.38
CA HIS A 110 -8.43 3.11 -7.94
C HIS A 110 -7.68 4.34 -7.46
N GLU A 111 -8.38 5.47 -7.49
CA GLU A 111 -8.08 6.59 -6.61
C GLU A 111 -7.84 5.99 -5.20
N PRO A 112 -6.62 6.10 -4.68
CA PRO A 112 -6.22 5.31 -3.54
C PRO A 112 -7.06 5.73 -2.34
N ILE A 113 -7.59 4.73 -1.65
CA ILE A 113 -8.53 4.94 -0.56
C ILE A 113 -7.79 5.58 0.61
N ARG A 114 -7.85 6.91 0.72
CA ARG A 114 -7.28 7.68 1.82
C ARG A 114 -8.17 7.58 3.05
N LEU A 115 -7.82 6.62 3.91
CA LEU A 115 -8.41 6.43 5.22
C LEU A 115 -7.57 7.12 6.28
N ALA A 116 -8.18 8.03 7.02
CA ALA A 116 -7.60 8.65 8.19
C ALA A 116 -8.23 8.06 9.46
N VAL A 117 -7.40 7.78 10.48
CA VAL A 117 -7.89 7.47 11.82
C VAL A 117 -8.22 8.79 12.50
N GLU A 118 -9.49 9.04 12.77
CA GLU A 118 -9.93 10.28 13.42
C GLU A 118 -9.87 10.17 14.94
N GLY A 119 -10.10 8.97 15.48
CA GLY A 119 -10.03 8.75 16.92
C GLY A 119 -10.13 7.29 17.31
N VAL A 120 -9.52 6.95 18.43
CA VAL A 120 -9.62 5.65 19.09
C VAL A 120 -10.01 5.91 20.53
N SER A 121 -11.11 5.35 20.98
CA SER A 121 -11.56 5.43 22.36
C SER A 121 -11.61 4.05 23.00
N LEU A 122 -11.13 4.00 24.24
CA LEU A 122 -11.12 2.83 25.10
C LEU A 122 -11.92 3.19 26.35
N SER A 123 -12.97 2.43 26.64
CA SER A 123 -13.72 2.52 27.88
C SER A 123 -13.65 1.19 28.61
N VAL A 124 -13.35 1.22 29.91
CA VAL A 124 -13.28 0.03 30.76
C VAL A 124 -14.35 0.18 31.84
N GLU A 125 -15.33 -0.71 31.81
CA GLU A 125 -16.39 -0.78 32.82
C GLU A 125 -16.28 -2.14 33.54
N GLY A 126 -15.68 -2.10 34.74
CA GLY A 126 -15.40 -3.31 35.52
C GLY A 126 -14.47 -4.29 34.79
N SER A 127 -15.01 -5.45 34.41
CA SER A 127 -14.29 -6.50 33.67
C SER A 127 -14.48 -6.42 32.15
N ARG A 128 -15.34 -5.51 31.67
CA ARG A 128 -15.66 -5.34 30.26
C ARG A 128 -14.93 -4.12 29.70
N THR A 129 -14.27 -4.32 28.58
CA THR A 129 -13.63 -3.28 27.80
C THR A 129 -14.40 -3.10 26.51
N SER A 130 -14.73 -1.85 26.20
CA SER A 130 -15.33 -1.44 24.94
C SER A 130 -14.35 -0.53 24.20
N ILE A 131 -14.08 -0.85 22.94
CA ILE A 131 -13.19 -0.09 22.07
C ILE A 131 -13.99 0.41 20.88
N SER A 132 -13.87 1.70 20.59
CA SER A 132 -14.43 2.30 19.37
C SER A 132 -13.32 2.97 18.58
N VAL A 133 -13.22 2.63 17.30
CA VAL A 133 -12.28 3.21 16.34
C VAL A 133 -13.08 3.96 15.30
N THR A 134 -12.73 5.22 15.09
CA THR A 134 -13.37 6.07 14.08
C THR A 134 -12.43 6.26 12.91
N LEU A 135 -12.89 5.86 11.72
CA LEU A 135 -12.19 6.03 10.46
C LEU A 135 -12.94 7.05 9.59
N ARG A 136 -12.16 7.82 8.82
CA ARG A 136 -12.68 8.81 7.87
C ARG A 136 -12.12 8.53 6.48
N GLN A 137 -13.01 8.49 5.49
CA GLN A 137 -12.68 8.45 4.07
C GLN A 137 -13.36 9.65 3.38
N GLY A 138 -12.58 10.66 2.99
CA GLY A 138 -13.14 11.94 2.51
C GLY A 138 -14.09 12.53 3.54
N ASN A 139 -15.38 12.60 3.18
CA ASN A 139 -16.48 13.13 4.00
C ASN A 139 -17.26 12.04 4.77
N ARG A 140 -16.96 10.76 4.55
CA ARG A 140 -17.64 9.64 5.22
C ARG A 140 -16.89 9.26 6.48
N ARG A 141 -17.60 9.24 7.61
CA ARG A 141 -17.09 8.83 8.92
C ARG A 141 -17.79 7.56 9.36
N ILE A 142 -17.03 6.55 9.74
CA ILE A 142 -17.56 5.27 10.21
C ILE A 142 -16.86 4.88 11.51
N VAL A 143 -17.63 4.29 12.41
CA VAL A 143 -17.16 3.85 13.73
C VAL A 143 -17.25 2.33 13.81
N GLY A 144 -16.11 1.67 13.98
CA GLY A 144 -16.05 0.26 14.30
C GLY A 144 -15.90 0.07 15.80
N SER A 145 -16.74 -0.76 16.40
CA SER A 145 -16.73 -1.03 17.83
C SER A 145 -16.59 -2.51 18.15
N ARG A 146 -15.87 -2.82 19.23
CA ARG A 146 -15.69 -4.18 19.75
C ARG A 146 -15.62 -4.17 21.27
N GLU A 147 -16.12 -5.24 21.87
CA GLU A 147 -16.13 -5.42 23.31
C GLU A 147 -15.47 -6.75 23.70
N GLY A 148 -14.87 -6.79 24.89
CA GLY A 148 -14.28 -8.01 25.43
C GLY A 148 -13.74 -7.83 26.85
N SER A 149 -12.90 -8.74 27.30
CA SER A 149 -12.27 -8.70 28.64
C SER A 149 -11.29 -7.54 28.79
N SER A 150 -11.14 -7.00 30.01
CA SER A 150 -10.25 -5.89 30.34
C SER A 150 -8.75 -6.21 30.41
N SER A 151 -8.32 -7.32 29.84
CA SER A 151 -6.90 -7.70 29.78
C SER A 151 -6.13 -6.89 28.73
N PRO A 152 -4.85 -6.54 28.95
CA PRO A 152 -4.06 -5.74 28.00
C PRO A 152 -3.88 -6.38 26.61
N SER A 153 -3.63 -7.69 26.55
CA SER A 153 -3.54 -8.45 25.29
C SER A 153 -4.87 -8.44 24.52
N THR A 154 -5.98 -8.53 25.25
CA THR A 154 -7.33 -8.42 24.70
C THR A 154 -7.60 -7.01 24.17
N ALA A 155 -7.18 -5.96 24.86
CA ALA A 155 -7.36 -4.59 24.40
C ALA A 155 -6.66 -4.30 23.06
N LEU A 156 -5.45 -4.82 22.85
CA LEU A 156 -4.75 -4.70 21.56
C LEU A 156 -5.51 -5.43 20.45
N ARG A 157 -5.95 -6.67 20.70
CA ARG A 157 -6.70 -7.44 19.72
C ARG A 157 -8.06 -6.82 19.41
N LEU A 158 -8.78 -6.31 20.41
CA LEU A 158 -10.05 -5.60 20.24
C LEU A 158 -9.87 -4.32 19.42
N THR A 159 -8.77 -3.59 19.60
CA THR A 159 -8.47 -2.40 18.78
C THR A 159 -8.30 -2.75 17.31
N ALA A 160 -7.55 -3.81 17.01
CA ALA A 160 -7.37 -4.29 15.64
C ALA A 160 -8.70 -4.75 15.02
N LEU A 161 -9.51 -5.50 15.78
CA LEU A 161 -10.83 -5.96 15.33
C LEU A 161 -11.84 -4.82 15.15
N ALA A 162 -11.82 -3.81 16.01
CA ALA A 162 -12.65 -2.62 15.89
C ALA A 162 -12.27 -1.84 14.62
N THR A 163 -10.97 -1.68 14.37
CA THR A 163 -10.45 -1.10 13.12
C THR A 163 -10.91 -1.90 11.90
N LEU A 164 -10.76 -3.23 11.91
CA LEU A 164 -11.18 -4.09 10.82
C LEU A 164 -12.70 -4.00 10.58
N SER A 165 -13.51 -3.90 11.63
CA SER A 165 -14.96 -3.70 11.50
C SER A 165 -15.29 -2.40 10.78
N ALA A 166 -14.60 -1.31 11.12
CA ALA A 166 -14.79 -0.02 10.44
C ALA A 166 -14.34 -0.10 8.97
N LEU A 167 -13.25 -0.82 8.69
CA LEU A 167 -12.76 -1.05 7.32
C LEU A 167 -13.73 -1.89 6.49
N GLN A 168 -14.33 -2.94 7.05
CA GLN A 168 -15.29 -3.80 6.36
C GLN A 168 -16.56 -3.06 5.92
N GLU A 169 -16.95 -2.03 6.67
CA GLU A 169 -18.10 -1.19 6.34
C GLU A 169 -17.75 -0.11 5.31
N LEU A 170 -16.53 0.43 5.36
CA LEU A 170 -16.04 1.39 4.37
C LEU A 170 -15.68 0.73 3.03
N LEU A 171 -15.12 -0.48 3.08
CA LEU A 171 -14.49 -1.17 1.97
C LEU A 171 -15.06 -2.58 1.80
N PRO A 172 -15.84 -2.85 0.74
CA PRO A 172 -16.34 -4.19 0.44
C PRO A 172 -15.22 -5.24 0.32
N ALA A 173 -14.04 -4.84 -0.19
CA ALA A 173 -12.88 -5.72 -0.31
C ALA A 173 -12.31 -6.19 1.04
N ALA A 174 -12.50 -5.41 2.12
CA ALA A 174 -12.00 -5.75 3.45
C ALA A 174 -12.81 -6.88 4.14
N GLN A 175 -13.94 -7.30 3.57
CA GLN A 175 -14.71 -8.46 4.08
C GLN A 175 -13.91 -9.76 4.08
N ARG A 176 -12.84 -9.84 3.29
CA ARG A 176 -11.95 -11.01 3.21
C ARG A 176 -10.74 -10.94 4.14
N ALA A 177 -10.57 -9.84 4.87
CA ALA A 177 -9.45 -9.65 5.78
C ALA A 177 -9.81 -10.12 7.20
N ASP A 178 -8.80 -10.63 7.92
CA ASP A 178 -8.91 -11.02 9.33
C ASP A 178 -7.66 -10.58 10.11
N VAL A 179 -7.76 -10.53 11.43
CA VAL A 179 -6.67 -10.19 12.35
C VAL A 179 -5.95 -11.46 12.80
N ASP A 180 -4.79 -11.72 12.20
CA ASP A 180 -3.92 -12.83 12.60
C ASP A 180 -3.18 -12.51 13.92
N ALA A 181 -2.31 -11.49 13.92
CA ALA A 181 -1.50 -11.10 15.06
C ALA A 181 -1.60 -9.60 15.42
N VAL A 182 -1.30 -9.27 16.68
CA VAL A 182 -1.24 -7.88 17.17
C VAL A 182 0.05 -7.65 17.97
N GLY A 183 0.66 -6.48 17.79
CA GLY A 183 1.91 -6.10 18.45
C GLY A 183 2.10 -4.59 18.50
N ILE A 184 2.98 -4.13 19.38
CA ILE A 184 3.34 -2.72 19.51
C ILE A 184 4.69 -2.51 18.80
N LEU A 185 4.71 -1.62 17.81
CA LEU A 185 5.94 -1.14 17.18
C LEU A 185 6.41 0.10 17.96
N ARG A 186 7.70 0.14 18.31
CA ARG A 186 8.35 1.24 19.02
C ARG A 186 9.48 1.81 18.18
#